data_AF-A0A9E1MUW5-F1
#
_entry.id   AF-A0A9E1MUW5-F1
#
_cell.length_a   1.000
_cell.length_b   1.000
_cell.length_c   1.000
_cell.angle_alpha   90.00
_cell.angle_beta   90.00
_cell.angle_gamma   90.00
#
_symmetry.space_group_name_H-M   'P 1'
#
loop_
_entity.id
_entity.type
_entity.pdbx_description
1 polymer ?
#
loop_
_entity_poly.entity_id
_entity_poly.type
_entity_poly.pdbx_seq_one_letter_code
_entity_poly.pdbx_strand_id
1 'polypeptide(L)'
;MKSKSLLRGPYGMYAIQFGDSLWSIGERYDVPGGYQTLARINGIRNPDHIFMGDWLKVPLTATAKEELPLWPEPAGFRGALEPCSTKRYGRPMPQALNGCNQSACVQMEGGVLVCSCEGPSPESGSFRVLRGQQMLTSWPAVVAGPDQFEVLAVELDGDHAAEVVVANRYEANDLNMSWWDLAIIDSNQEFPLRLSVDNYGEGTFVRGEDHCDILGTEWVRGYDEDISTAGWYLMGRRLKYAAGALTFDKSHPLLGRRLFYSFQPGYVDVGGFIVSTPARDLSDPRTEVHQREFMTQWRELETLSGTVVGVTPAQSSSPSLYNAVFDINSKRDSVVLAFNDEPDWGGPYVGAYRNGYRRIGDYETQLLYPPGYMPAEPTAWTKSTARVTSYEAFWWQQWSVVWL
;
A
#
# COMPACT_ATOMS: atom_id res chain seq x y z
N MET A 1 -27.41 -21.84 37.12
CA MET A 1 -26.16 -21.06 36.92
C MET A 1 -26.53 -19.70 36.37
N LYS A 2 -26.28 -18.62 37.11
CA LYS A 2 -26.55 -17.24 36.67
C LYS A 2 -25.44 -16.84 35.69
N SER A 3 -25.78 -16.46 34.46
CA SER A 3 -24.79 -15.88 33.54
C SER A 3 -24.40 -14.50 34.08
N LYS A 4 -23.10 -14.24 34.12
CA LYS A 4 -22.54 -12.93 34.45
C LYS A 4 -23.02 -11.94 33.39
N SER A 5 -23.83 -10.97 33.81
CA SER A 5 -24.03 -9.71 33.12
C SER A 5 -22.65 -9.07 32.90
N LEU A 6 -22.22 -9.04 31.64
CA LEU A 6 -21.23 -8.07 31.17
C LEU A 6 -21.88 -6.69 31.34
N LEU A 7 -21.21 -5.81 32.07
CA LEU A 7 -21.65 -4.44 32.34
C LEU A 7 -21.80 -3.71 31.00
N ARG A 8 -23.04 -3.56 30.52
CA ARG A 8 -23.36 -2.64 29.42
C ARG A 8 -23.03 -1.23 29.92
N GLY A 9 -22.13 -0.53 29.24
CA GLY A 9 -21.92 0.90 29.49
C GLY A 9 -23.22 1.69 29.30
N PRO A 10 -23.31 2.94 29.79
CA PRO A 10 -24.55 3.75 29.70
C PRO A 10 -24.97 4.14 28.27
N TYR A 11 -24.21 3.73 27.25
CA TYR A 11 -24.42 4.07 25.85
C TYR A 11 -24.23 2.83 24.96
N GLY A 12 -24.93 2.80 23.83
CA GLY A 12 -24.71 1.94 22.68
C GLY A 12 -24.17 2.78 21.51
N MET A 13 -23.69 2.11 20.46
CA MET A 13 -23.17 2.76 19.26
C MET A 13 -24.16 2.57 18.11
N TYR A 14 -24.42 3.63 17.35
CA TYR A 14 -25.29 3.63 16.19
C TYR A 14 -24.54 4.20 14.98
N ALA A 15 -24.45 3.45 13.89
CA ALA A 15 -23.90 3.95 12.63
C ALA A 15 -24.99 4.74 11.91
N ILE A 16 -24.74 6.03 11.67
CA ILE A 16 -25.68 6.93 11.00
C ILE A 16 -25.97 6.41 9.59
N GLN A 17 -27.25 6.23 9.25
CA GLN A 17 -27.70 5.71 7.97
C GLN A 17 -28.06 6.85 7.00
N PHE A 18 -28.15 6.53 5.71
CA PHE A 18 -28.60 7.49 4.72
C PHE A 18 -30.00 8.05 5.07
N GLY A 19 -30.14 9.38 5.06
CA GLY A 19 -31.38 10.06 5.42
C GLY A 19 -31.62 10.23 6.93
N ASP A 20 -30.69 9.79 7.78
CA ASP A 20 -30.77 10.09 9.21
C ASP A 20 -30.47 11.56 9.53
N SER A 21 -31.09 12.02 10.60
CA SER A 21 -30.76 13.26 11.30
C SER A 21 -30.61 12.93 12.78
N LEU A 22 -29.90 13.77 13.55
CA LEU A 22 -29.87 13.57 15.01
C LEU A 22 -31.29 13.60 15.61
N TRP A 23 -32.22 14.32 14.96
CA TRP A 23 -33.63 14.32 15.32
C TRP A 23 -34.27 12.94 15.12
N SER A 24 -34.21 12.38 13.90
CA SER A 24 -34.83 11.09 13.59
C SER A 24 -34.22 9.94 14.40
N ILE A 25 -32.90 9.98 14.67
CA ILE A 25 -32.22 9.01 15.53
C ILE A 25 -32.65 9.16 16.99
N GLY A 26 -32.73 10.40 17.50
CA GLY A 26 -33.18 10.68 18.85
C GLY A 26 -34.61 10.20 19.11
N GLU A 27 -35.50 10.36 18.14
CA GLU A 27 -36.87 9.84 18.20
C GLU A 27 -36.93 8.31 18.09
N ARG A 28 -36.12 7.72 17.20
CA ARG A 28 -36.07 6.27 16.98
C ARG A 28 -35.69 5.52 18.26
N TYR A 29 -34.71 6.03 19.02
CA TYR A 29 -34.20 5.38 20.21
C TYR A 29 -34.67 5.98 21.55
N ASP A 30 -35.69 6.85 21.51
CA ASP A 30 -36.27 7.49 22.71
C ASP A 30 -35.22 8.17 23.61
N VAL A 31 -34.32 8.95 23.00
CA VAL A 31 -33.19 9.56 23.70
C VAL A 31 -33.69 10.70 24.61
N PRO A 32 -33.43 10.67 25.93
CA PRO A 32 -33.85 11.76 26.83
C PRO A 32 -33.19 13.08 26.46
N GLY A 33 -34.00 14.11 26.19
CA GLY A 33 -33.51 15.41 25.69
C GLY A 33 -33.19 15.41 24.19
N GLY A 34 -33.61 14.38 23.46
CA GLY A 34 -33.62 14.31 22.00
C GLY A 34 -32.26 14.49 21.35
N TYR A 35 -32.28 15.11 20.16
CA TYR A 35 -31.09 15.33 19.34
C TYR A 35 -30.03 16.20 20.05
N GLN A 36 -30.44 17.11 20.94
CA GLN A 36 -29.50 17.96 21.68
C GLN A 36 -28.62 17.14 22.63
N THR A 37 -29.21 16.11 23.26
CA THR A 37 -28.43 15.16 24.05
C THR A 37 -27.45 14.39 23.18
N LEU A 38 -27.88 13.90 22.01
CA LEU A 38 -27.00 13.22 21.06
C LEU A 38 -25.85 14.12 20.59
N ALA A 39 -26.13 15.37 20.24
CA ALA A 39 -25.11 16.32 19.81
C ALA A 39 -24.08 16.59 20.91
N ARG A 40 -24.56 16.84 22.14
CA ARG A 40 -23.71 17.14 23.30
C ARG A 40 -22.78 15.98 23.66
N ILE A 41 -23.29 14.74 23.74
CA ILE A 41 -22.48 13.59 24.17
C ILE A 41 -21.48 13.12 23.10
N ASN A 42 -21.73 13.47 21.83
CA ASN A 42 -20.84 13.16 20.71
C ASN A 42 -19.95 14.35 20.29
N GLY A 43 -20.02 15.49 20.99
CA GLY A 43 -19.20 16.67 20.68
C GLY A 43 -19.57 17.36 19.36
N ILE A 44 -20.77 17.13 18.84
CA ILE A 44 -21.25 17.68 17.57
C ILE A 44 -21.69 19.13 17.80
N ARG A 45 -20.97 20.07 17.19
CA ARG A 45 -21.25 21.52 17.31
C ARG A 45 -22.40 21.99 16.42
N ASN A 46 -22.53 21.42 15.22
CA ASN A 46 -23.63 21.69 14.31
C ASN A 46 -24.48 20.40 14.14
N PRO A 47 -25.67 20.33 14.76
CA PRO A 47 -26.54 19.14 14.72
C PRO A 47 -27.00 18.72 13.32
N ASP A 48 -27.00 19.65 12.36
CA ASP A 48 -27.38 19.39 10.97
C ASP A 48 -26.22 18.81 10.13
N HIS A 49 -25.01 18.80 10.69
CA HIS A 49 -23.83 18.22 10.06
C HIS A 49 -23.46 16.91 10.73
N ILE A 50 -24.19 15.86 10.36
CA ILE A 50 -23.82 14.47 10.66
C ILE A 50 -23.64 13.71 9.37
N PHE A 51 -22.70 12.77 9.34
CA PHE A 51 -22.38 12.03 8.12
C PHE A 51 -22.82 10.58 8.27
N MET A 52 -23.36 10.02 7.20
CA MET A 52 -23.63 8.60 7.11
C MET A 52 -22.33 7.81 7.31
N GLY A 53 -22.42 6.67 8.00
CA GLY A 53 -21.28 5.83 8.38
C GLY A 53 -20.59 6.29 9.68
N ASP A 54 -20.81 7.53 10.12
CA ASP A 54 -20.28 7.99 11.40
C ASP A 54 -20.96 7.26 12.57
N TRP A 55 -20.15 7.07 13.61
CA TRP A 55 -20.55 6.37 14.80
C TRP A 55 -21.05 7.33 15.87
N LEU A 56 -22.32 7.18 16.23
CA LEU A 56 -23.01 7.98 17.22
C LEU A 56 -23.18 7.20 18.52
N LYS A 57 -22.70 7.74 19.64
CA LYS A 57 -23.06 7.26 20.97
C LYS A 57 -24.52 7.59 21.24
N VAL A 58 -25.32 6.58 21.55
CA VAL A 58 -26.75 6.68 21.87
C VAL A 58 -26.96 6.16 23.29
N PRO A 59 -27.57 6.93 24.22
CA PRO A 59 -27.84 6.45 25.58
C PRO A 59 -28.74 5.21 25.57
N LEU A 60 -28.34 4.16 26.28
CA LEU A 60 -29.17 2.96 26.43
C LEU A 60 -30.19 3.21 27.54
N THR A 61 -31.44 3.48 27.16
CA THR A 61 -32.57 3.55 28.08
C THR A 61 -33.38 2.26 28.02
N ALA A 62 -33.98 1.84 29.14
CA ALA A 62 -34.86 0.68 29.19
C ALA A 62 -36.18 0.87 28.41
N THR A 63 -36.41 2.06 27.85
CA THR A 63 -37.63 2.47 27.16
C THR A 63 -37.43 2.74 25.66
N ALA A 64 -36.23 2.46 25.11
CA ALA A 64 -35.96 2.64 23.70
C ALA A 64 -37.02 1.92 22.84
N LYS A 65 -37.62 2.63 21.89
CA LYS A 65 -38.69 2.09 21.02
C LYS A 65 -38.19 0.99 20.10
N GLU A 66 -36.89 0.97 19.85
CA GLU A 66 -36.20 -0.03 19.06
C GLU A 66 -34.92 -0.43 19.79
N GLU A 67 -34.62 -1.73 19.81
CA GLU A 67 -33.32 -2.18 20.30
C GLU A 67 -32.26 -1.74 19.30
N LEU A 68 -31.20 -1.07 19.77
CA LEU A 68 -30.05 -0.80 18.91
C LEU A 68 -29.57 -2.13 18.35
N PRO A 69 -29.35 -2.25 17.03
CA PRO A 69 -28.76 -3.45 16.48
C PRO A 69 -27.44 -3.67 17.22
N LEU A 70 -27.36 -4.77 17.99
CA LEU A 70 -26.07 -5.33 18.34
C LEU A 70 -25.42 -5.58 16.99
N TRP A 71 -24.31 -4.90 16.73
CA TRP A 71 -23.54 -5.07 15.51
C TRP A 71 -23.51 -6.57 15.18
N PRO A 72 -23.98 -7.03 14.01
CA PRO A 72 -23.33 -8.19 13.46
C PRO A 72 -21.89 -7.72 13.31
N GLU A 73 -20.99 -8.24 14.14
CA GLU A 73 -19.57 -8.14 13.87
C GLU A 73 -19.39 -8.35 12.37
N PRO A 74 -18.68 -7.45 11.65
CA PRO A 74 -18.55 -7.59 10.21
C PRO A 74 -18.02 -9.00 9.99
N ALA A 75 -18.86 -9.85 9.40
CA ALA A 75 -18.42 -11.16 8.98
C ALA A 75 -17.52 -10.89 7.77
N GLY A 76 -16.23 -10.64 8.01
CA GLY A 76 -15.37 -10.25 6.90
C GLY A 76 -13.90 -10.02 7.17
N PHE A 77 -13.41 -9.87 8.41
CA PHE A 77 -12.01 -10.16 8.80
C PHE A 77 -11.91 -9.97 10.32
N ARG A 78 -11.79 -11.07 11.08
CA ARG A 78 -11.42 -11.03 12.52
C ARG A 78 -10.00 -11.56 12.76
N GLY A 79 -9.18 -11.63 11.71
CA GLY A 79 -7.76 -11.93 11.88
C GLY A 79 -7.06 -10.65 12.32
N ALA A 80 -6.23 -10.71 13.35
CA ALA A 80 -5.23 -9.66 13.50
C ALA A 80 -4.25 -9.81 12.32
N LEU A 81 -3.88 -8.72 11.64
CA LEU A 81 -2.66 -8.73 10.84
C LEU A 81 -1.49 -8.76 11.81
N GLU A 82 -1.10 -9.96 12.22
CA GLU A 82 -0.01 -10.15 13.17
C GLU A 82 1.32 -9.88 12.48
N PRO A 83 2.18 -9.01 13.01
CA PRO A 83 3.52 -8.83 12.49
C PRO A 83 4.28 -10.15 12.43
N CYS A 84 4.97 -10.39 11.32
CA CYS A 84 5.86 -11.54 11.19
C CYS A 84 7.19 -11.30 11.92
N SER A 85 7.90 -12.39 12.24
CA SER A 85 9.25 -12.29 12.78
C SER A 85 10.22 -11.87 11.68
N THR A 86 10.91 -10.75 11.87
CA THR A 86 11.96 -10.26 10.97
C THR A 86 13.26 -10.04 11.73
N LYS A 87 14.40 -10.27 11.07
CA LYS A 87 15.72 -9.93 11.60
C LYS A 87 16.16 -8.61 10.99
N ARG A 88 16.28 -7.57 11.82
CA ARG A 88 16.76 -6.25 11.41
C ARG A 88 18.28 -6.19 11.50
N TYR A 89 18.92 -5.64 10.47
CA TYR A 89 20.34 -5.33 10.53
C TYR A 89 20.58 -3.92 11.10
N GLY A 90 21.85 -3.60 11.40
CA GLY A 90 22.21 -2.30 11.96
C GLY A 90 21.84 -1.12 11.05
N ARG A 91 21.86 0.10 11.58
CA ARG A 91 21.58 1.29 10.78
C ARG A 91 22.61 1.49 9.66
N PRO A 92 22.22 2.14 8.55
CA PRO A 92 23.18 2.60 7.56
C PRO A 92 24.21 3.53 8.19
N MET A 93 25.49 3.24 7.97
CA MET A 93 26.60 4.06 8.42
C MET A 93 27.32 4.67 7.20
N PRO A 94 27.70 5.95 7.24
CA PRO A 94 28.45 6.56 6.14
C PRO A 94 29.70 5.77 5.79
N GLN A 95 29.84 5.40 4.51
CA GLN A 95 30.96 4.63 4.01
C GLN A 95 31.26 5.06 2.58
N ALA A 96 32.51 5.41 2.28
CA ALA A 96 32.90 5.84 0.94
C ALA A 96 32.82 4.68 -0.06
N LEU A 97 32.11 4.90 -1.17
CA LEU A 97 32.03 3.99 -2.30
C LEU A 97 32.46 4.68 -3.59
N ASN A 98 33.14 3.92 -4.46
CA ASN A 98 33.58 4.45 -5.74
C ASN A 98 32.38 4.81 -6.64
N GLY A 99 32.40 6.00 -7.24
CA GLY A 99 31.33 6.49 -8.10
C GLY A 99 30.05 6.91 -7.36
N CYS A 100 30.12 7.16 -6.05
CA CYS A 100 29.04 7.72 -5.26
C CYS A 100 29.48 9.09 -4.70
N ASN A 101 28.61 10.09 -4.77
CA ASN A 101 28.83 11.38 -4.10
C ASN A 101 28.76 11.20 -2.58
N GLN A 102 27.73 10.48 -2.13
CA GLN A 102 27.57 10.02 -0.76
C GLN A 102 27.06 8.59 -0.78
N SER A 103 27.34 7.86 0.29
CA SER A 103 26.88 6.49 0.45
C SER A 103 26.86 6.11 1.92
N ALA A 104 25.88 5.30 2.31
CA ALA A 104 25.87 4.65 3.60
C ALA A 104 25.60 3.15 3.40
N CYS A 105 26.18 2.34 4.28
CA CYS A 105 26.15 0.89 4.17
C CYS A 105 25.63 0.26 5.46
N VAL A 106 24.89 -0.82 5.30
CA VAL A 106 24.51 -1.75 6.36
C VAL A 106 25.34 -3.01 6.23
N GLN A 107 26.01 -3.40 7.31
CA GLN A 107 26.80 -4.62 7.36
C GLN A 107 25.91 -5.81 7.77
N MET A 108 25.95 -6.84 6.93
CA MET A 108 25.30 -8.12 7.14
C MET A 108 26.33 -9.19 7.53
N GLU A 109 25.82 -10.39 7.85
CA GLU A 109 26.65 -11.56 8.10
C GLU A 109 27.46 -11.96 6.85
N GLY A 110 28.55 -12.72 7.08
CA GLY A 110 29.42 -13.16 5.97
C GLY A 110 30.16 -12.02 5.25
N GLY A 111 30.22 -10.83 5.83
CA GLY A 111 30.93 -9.66 5.27
C GLY A 111 30.22 -9.04 4.07
N VAL A 112 28.91 -9.29 3.91
CA VAL A 112 28.08 -8.64 2.90
C VAL A 112 27.74 -7.22 3.36
N LEU A 113 27.83 -6.27 2.43
CA LEU A 113 27.44 -4.88 2.63
C LEU A 113 26.30 -4.55 1.67
N VAL A 114 25.22 -3.97 2.19
CA VAL A 114 24.15 -3.37 1.38
C VAL A 114 24.28 -1.87 1.51
N CYS A 115 24.47 -1.18 0.40
CA CYS A 115 24.78 0.23 0.41
C CYS A 115 23.85 1.03 -0.50
N SER A 116 23.40 2.16 -0.01
CA SER A 116 22.89 3.23 -0.86
C SER A 116 24.06 3.97 -1.51
N CYS A 117 23.82 4.52 -2.69
CA CYS A 117 24.79 5.31 -3.45
C CYS A 117 24.05 6.47 -4.10
N GLU A 118 24.31 7.67 -3.62
CA GLU A 118 23.84 8.89 -4.28
C GLU A 118 24.72 9.17 -5.49
N GLY A 119 24.09 9.23 -6.67
CA GLY A 119 24.78 9.52 -7.91
C GLY A 119 25.03 11.03 -8.12
N PRO A 120 25.70 11.39 -9.22
CA PRO A 120 26.02 12.77 -9.56
C PRO A 120 24.79 13.65 -9.88
N SER A 121 23.66 13.06 -10.27
CA SER A 121 22.35 13.71 -10.38
C SER A 121 21.32 13.08 -9.43
N PRO A 122 20.26 13.82 -9.01
CA PRO A 122 19.22 13.30 -8.11
C PRO A 122 18.56 11.99 -8.58
N GLU A 123 18.47 11.78 -9.89
CA GLU A 123 17.87 10.59 -10.51
C GLU A 123 18.84 9.41 -10.69
N SER A 124 20.14 9.61 -10.41
CA SER A 124 21.20 8.61 -10.65
C SER A 124 21.58 7.79 -9.42
N GLY A 125 20.69 7.75 -8.42
CA GLY A 125 20.88 6.94 -7.21
C GLY A 125 20.84 5.43 -7.50
N SER A 126 21.51 4.65 -6.65
CA SER A 126 21.50 3.18 -6.74
C SER A 126 21.66 2.52 -5.38
N PHE A 127 21.23 1.26 -5.29
CA PHE A 127 21.65 0.34 -4.24
C PHE A 127 22.65 -0.66 -4.80
N ARG A 128 23.60 -1.06 -3.97
CA ARG A 128 24.66 -2.00 -4.30
C ARG A 128 24.84 -3.00 -3.18
N VAL A 129 24.90 -4.27 -3.54
CA VAL A 129 25.21 -5.36 -2.61
C VAL A 129 26.61 -5.85 -2.91
N LEU A 130 27.49 -5.81 -1.92
CA LEU A 130 28.92 -6.04 -2.07
C LEU A 130 29.39 -7.13 -1.11
N ARG A 131 30.40 -7.91 -1.52
CA ARG A 131 31.21 -8.74 -0.63
C ARG A 131 32.67 -8.42 -0.88
N GLY A 132 33.30 -7.69 0.04
CA GLY A 132 34.60 -7.08 -0.20
C GLY A 132 34.53 -6.07 -1.34
N GLN A 133 35.30 -6.27 -2.41
CA GLN A 133 35.27 -5.44 -3.62
C GLN A 133 34.35 -5.98 -4.72
N GLN A 134 33.83 -7.20 -4.56
CA GLN A 134 32.95 -7.82 -5.54
C GLN A 134 31.53 -7.25 -5.40
N MET A 135 30.98 -6.76 -6.51
CA MET A 135 29.57 -6.43 -6.60
C MET A 135 28.77 -7.71 -6.85
N LEU A 136 27.87 -8.04 -5.93
CA LEU A 136 26.98 -9.19 -6.05
C LEU A 136 25.76 -8.84 -6.91
N THR A 137 25.14 -7.69 -6.63
CA THR A 137 24.03 -7.14 -7.44
C THR A 137 23.91 -5.63 -7.22
N SER A 138 23.22 -4.93 -8.11
CA SER A 138 22.93 -3.50 -7.99
C SER A 138 21.68 -3.12 -8.77
N TRP A 139 20.96 -2.11 -8.30
CA TRP A 139 19.80 -1.56 -9.01
C TRP A 139 19.71 -0.03 -8.82
N PRO A 140 19.13 0.70 -9.80
CA PRO A 140 18.84 2.12 -9.64
C PRO A 140 17.74 2.33 -8.61
N ALA A 141 17.81 3.43 -7.88
CA ALA A 141 16.82 3.83 -6.89
C ALA A 141 16.83 5.33 -6.67
N VAL A 142 15.69 5.90 -6.28
CA VAL A 142 15.61 7.27 -5.78
C VAL A 142 16.13 7.27 -4.34
N VAL A 143 17.26 7.92 -4.11
CA VAL A 143 17.89 7.99 -2.79
C VAL A 143 17.70 9.41 -2.25
N ALA A 144 16.73 9.59 -1.34
CA ALA A 144 16.43 10.88 -0.73
C ALA A 144 17.50 11.33 0.29
N GLY A 145 18.23 10.35 0.83
CA GLY A 145 19.41 10.54 1.67
C GLY A 145 20.15 9.21 1.80
N PRO A 146 21.46 9.19 2.05
CA PRO A 146 22.22 7.95 1.98
C PRO A 146 21.85 7.01 3.14
N ASP A 147 21.33 7.52 4.25
CA ASP A 147 20.96 6.75 5.43
C ASP A 147 19.45 6.44 5.54
N GLN A 148 18.65 6.80 4.53
CA GLN A 148 17.19 6.67 4.57
C GLN A 148 16.69 5.27 4.16
N PHE A 149 17.35 4.22 4.64
CA PHE A 149 16.96 2.84 4.33
C PHE A 149 17.20 1.88 5.47
N GLU A 150 16.55 0.72 5.39
CA GLU A 150 16.71 -0.40 6.30
C GLU A 150 17.01 -1.69 5.54
N VAL A 151 17.72 -2.61 6.18
CA VAL A 151 17.94 -3.97 5.67
C VAL A 151 17.39 -4.98 6.67
N LEU A 152 16.62 -5.92 6.15
CA LEU A 152 16.01 -7.01 6.91
C LEU A 152 16.40 -8.36 6.30
N ALA A 153 16.36 -9.41 7.11
CA ALA A 153 16.16 -10.77 6.65
C ALA A 153 14.76 -11.23 7.07
N VAL A 154 13.99 -11.74 6.12
CA VAL A 154 12.59 -12.18 6.28
C VAL A 154 12.41 -13.48 5.52
N GLU A 155 11.78 -14.49 6.13
CA GLU A 155 11.43 -15.74 5.45
C GLU A 155 10.12 -15.54 4.69
N LEU A 156 10.16 -15.50 3.35
CA LEU A 156 9.03 -15.09 2.53
C LEU A 156 8.46 -16.20 1.64
N ASP A 157 9.21 -17.25 1.30
CA ASP A 157 8.73 -18.33 0.42
C ASP A 157 8.61 -19.71 1.09
N GLY A 158 9.14 -19.86 2.32
CA GLY A 158 9.02 -21.08 3.11
C GLY A 158 10.11 -22.12 2.84
N ASP A 159 11.21 -21.77 2.18
CA ASP A 159 12.36 -22.64 1.96
C ASP A 159 13.34 -22.71 3.15
N HIS A 160 13.04 -21.98 4.24
CA HIS A 160 13.85 -21.79 5.46
C HIS A 160 15.15 -21.00 5.24
N ALA A 161 15.31 -20.33 4.10
CA ALA A 161 16.37 -19.40 3.79
C ALA A 161 15.81 -17.97 3.61
N ALA A 162 15.88 -17.19 4.69
CA ALA A 162 15.40 -15.82 4.69
C ALA A 162 15.97 -14.95 3.56
N GLU A 163 15.06 -14.27 2.85
CA GLU A 163 15.35 -13.28 1.83
C GLU A 163 15.80 -11.95 2.44
N VAL A 164 16.65 -11.25 1.70
CA VAL A 164 17.14 -9.93 2.09
C VAL A 164 16.18 -8.88 1.54
N VAL A 165 15.59 -8.09 2.44
CA VAL A 165 14.75 -6.95 2.06
C VAL A 165 15.52 -5.67 2.30
N VAL A 166 15.63 -4.84 1.28
CA VAL A 166 16.08 -3.45 1.39
C VAL A 166 14.86 -2.54 1.29
N ALA A 167 14.53 -1.85 2.38
CA ALA A 167 13.43 -0.90 2.43
C ALA A 167 13.98 0.53 2.38
N ASN A 168 13.74 1.22 1.27
CA ASN A 168 14.25 2.56 0.98
C ASN A 168 13.13 3.61 1.13
N ARG A 169 13.27 4.55 2.05
CA ARG A 169 12.34 5.67 2.20
C ARG A 169 12.76 6.81 1.29
N TYR A 170 11.96 7.11 0.29
CA TYR A 170 12.25 8.22 -0.62
C TYR A 170 11.41 9.47 -0.33
N GLU A 171 10.26 9.35 0.34
CA GLU A 171 9.44 10.50 0.69
C GLU A 171 8.64 10.29 2.00
N ALA A 172 8.39 11.39 2.71
CA ALA A 172 7.41 11.47 3.79
C ALA A 172 6.86 12.89 3.90
N ASN A 173 5.62 13.04 4.39
CA ASN A 173 4.98 14.35 4.55
C ASN A 173 4.59 14.66 6.00
N ASP A 174 4.09 15.88 6.24
CA ASP A 174 3.68 16.35 7.57
C ASP A 174 2.41 15.66 8.12
N LEU A 175 1.66 14.97 7.25
CA LEU A 175 0.58 14.06 7.65
C LEU A 175 1.12 12.68 8.02
N ASN A 176 2.45 12.55 8.03
CA ASN A 176 3.14 11.40 8.56
C ASN A 176 2.89 10.15 7.66
N MET A 177 2.43 10.40 6.44
CA MET A 177 2.42 9.44 5.33
C MET A 177 3.87 9.29 4.85
N SER A 178 4.24 8.07 4.45
CA SER A 178 5.57 7.80 3.93
C SER A 178 5.52 6.85 2.76
N TRP A 179 6.44 7.01 1.82
CA TRP A 179 6.54 6.22 0.61
C TRP A 179 7.89 5.53 0.54
N TRP A 180 7.82 4.23 0.25
CA TRP A 180 8.96 3.34 0.36
C TRP A 180 9.05 2.43 -0.84
N ASP A 181 10.27 2.18 -1.30
CA ASP A 181 10.57 1.12 -2.24
C ASP A 181 11.18 -0.06 -1.50
N LEU A 182 10.64 -1.24 -1.74
CA LEU A 182 11.19 -2.51 -1.29
C LEU A 182 11.92 -3.19 -2.45
N ALA A 183 13.13 -3.65 -2.18
CA ALA A 183 13.84 -4.60 -3.02
C ALA A 183 14.02 -5.91 -2.24
N ILE A 184 13.52 -7.01 -2.78
CA ILE A 184 13.59 -8.34 -2.18
C ILE A 184 14.57 -9.19 -2.98
N ILE A 185 15.61 -9.65 -2.30
CA ILE A 185 16.72 -10.40 -2.90
C ILE A 185 16.71 -11.81 -2.33
N ASP A 186 16.56 -12.77 -3.22
CA ASP A 186 16.80 -14.17 -2.98
C ASP A 186 18.16 -14.58 -3.56
N SER A 187 18.82 -15.53 -2.91
CA SER A 187 20.12 -16.08 -3.28
C SER A 187 20.18 -16.70 -4.68
N ASN A 188 19.05 -17.11 -5.24
CA ASN A 188 18.95 -17.72 -6.57
C ASN A 188 18.69 -16.71 -7.70
N GLN A 189 18.54 -15.42 -7.39
CA GLN A 189 18.17 -14.37 -8.35
C GLN A 189 19.34 -13.42 -8.68
N GLU A 190 19.39 -12.95 -9.92
CA GLU A 190 20.37 -11.94 -10.36
C GLU A 190 19.96 -10.52 -9.95
N PHE A 191 18.65 -10.23 -10.00
CA PHE A 191 18.06 -8.93 -9.70
C PHE A 191 16.98 -9.06 -8.62
N PRO A 192 16.79 -8.05 -7.77
CA PRO A 192 15.71 -8.08 -6.79
C PRO A 192 14.34 -7.96 -7.47
N LEU A 193 13.35 -8.60 -6.86
CA LEU A 193 11.96 -8.17 -7.01
C LEU A 193 11.81 -6.78 -6.40
N ARG A 194 11.06 -5.90 -7.05
CA ARG A 194 10.78 -4.54 -6.54
C ARG A 194 9.29 -4.31 -6.40
N LEU A 195 8.92 -3.48 -5.44
CA LEU A 195 7.59 -2.93 -5.24
C LEU A 195 7.69 -1.67 -4.37
N SER A 196 6.69 -0.81 -4.42
CA SER A 196 6.52 0.29 -3.47
C SER A 196 5.42 -0.04 -2.48
N VAL A 197 5.59 0.46 -1.25
CA VAL A 197 4.60 0.37 -0.18
C VAL A 197 4.49 1.70 0.54
N ASP A 198 3.27 2.07 0.88
CA ASP A 198 3.00 3.28 1.64
C ASP A 198 2.92 2.95 3.13
N ASN A 199 3.40 3.83 3.99
CA ASN A 199 3.44 3.61 5.43
C ASN A 199 4.16 2.28 5.80
N TYR A 200 5.35 2.05 5.25
CA TYR A 200 6.20 0.94 5.66
C TYR A 200 6.50 0.95 7.17
N GLY A 201 6.59 -0.25 7.76
CA GLY A 201 7.13 -0.44 9.09
C GLY A 201 6.73 -1.77 9.73
N GLU A 202 6.41 -1.74 11.03
CA GLU A 202 6.01 -2.94 11.75
C GLU A 202 4.68 -3.48 11.21
N GLY A 203 4.71 -4.72 10.71
CA GLY A 203 3.57 -5.32 10.05
C GLY A 203 3.43 -5.01 8.55
N THR A 204 4.47 -4.45 7.90
CA THR A 204 4.59 -4.62 6.44
C THR A 204 4.79 -6.09 6.07
N PHE A 205 5.47 -6.85 6.93
CA PHE A 205 5.55 -8.30 6.85
C PHE A 205 4.62 -8.89 7.92
N VAL A 206 3.68 -9.72 7.49
CA VAL A 206 2.62 -10.30 8.36
C VAL A 206 2.73 -11.82 8.39
N ARG A 207 2.28 -12.43 9.48
CA ARG A 207 2.40 -13.87 9.71
C ARG A 207 1.54 -14.66 8.72
N GLY A 208 2.17 -15.44 7.83
CA GLY A 208 1.57 -16.50 7.00
C GLY A 208 1.38 -17.81 7.74
N GLU A 209 0.97 -18.84 6.98
CA GLU A 209 0.80 -20.19 7.50
C GLU A 209 2.15 -20.76 7.95
N ASP A 210 3.13 -20.79 7.02
CA ASP A 210 4.45 -21.39 7.25
C ASP A 210 5.62 -20.38 7.11
N HIS A 211 5.39 -19.22 6.47
CA HIS A 211 6.35 -18.14 6.24
C HIS A 211 5.69 -16.76 6.39
N CYS A 212 6.42 -15.67 6.17
CA CYS A 212 5.87 -14.31 6.20
C CYS A 212 5.23 -13.95 4.85
N ASP A 213 4.09 -13.28 4.90
CA ASP A 213 3.49 -12.62 3.73
C ASP A 213 3.80 -11.12 3.74
N ILE A 214 3.62 -10.48 2.60
CA ILE A 214 3.81 -9.04 2.41
C ILE A 214 2.45 -8.34 2.45
N LEU A 215 2.31 -7.34 3.30
CA LEU A 215 1.20 -6.41 3.28
C LEU A 215 1.57 -5.22 2.39
N GLY A 216 1.20 -5.31 1.11
CA GLY A 216 1.33 -4.21 0.17
C GLY A 216 0.31 -3.12 0.48
N THR A 217 0.75 -1.87 0.58
CA THR A 217 -0.07 -0.74 1.00
C THR A 217 0.05 0.43 0.05
N GLU A 218 -1.04 1.17 -0.11
CA GLU A 218 -1.09 2.33 -1.01
C GLU A 218 -2.12 3.37 -0.53
N TRP A 219 -1.75 4.65 -0.61
CA TRP A 219 -2.67 5.77 -0.50
C TRP A 219 -3.41 5.99 -1.81
N VAL A 220 -4.71 5.68 -1.80
CA VAL A 220 -5.56 5.81 -2.99
C VAL A 220 -6.73 6.74 -2.71
N ARG A 221 -7.09 7.55 -3.70
CA ARG A 221 -8.33 8.32 -3.67
C ARG A 221 -9.48 7.47 -4.21
N GLY A 222 -10.47 7.19 -3.38
CA GLY A 222 -11.62 6.35 -3.70
C GLY A 222 -12.95 7.08 -3.59
N TYR A 223 -13.95 6.58 -4.30
CA TYR A 223 -15.36 6.86 -4.05
C TYR A 223 -15.95 5.65 -3.35
N ASP A 224 -16.74 5.88 -2.30
CA ASP A 224 -17.58 4.83 -1.73
C ASP A 224 -18.88 4.77 -2.54
N GLU A 225 -19.45 3.58 -2.74
CA GLU A 225 -20.71 3.42 -3.47
C GLU A 225 -21.86 4.18 -2.77
N ASP A 226 -21.75 4.37 -1.45
CA ASP A 226 -22.75 5.06 -0.64
C ASP A 226 -22.39 6.52 -0.27
N ILE A 227 -21.20 7.03 -0.64
CA ILE A 227 -20.72 8.38 -0.24
C ILE A 227 -20.42 9.23 -1.47
N SER A 228 -21.16 10.34 -1.60
CA SER A 228 -21.06 11.27 -2.75
C SER A 228 -19.75 12.06 -2.85
N THR A 229 -18.78 11.85 -1.95
CA THR A 229 -17.51 12.57 -1.91
C THR A 229 -16.31 11.62 -1.87
N ALA A 230 -15.38 11.83 -2.81
CA ALA A 230 -14.12 11.09 -2.84
C ALA A 230 -13.26 11.35 -1.60
N GLY A 231 -12.69 10.31 -1.02
CA GLY A 231 -11.78 10.37 0.13
C GLY A 231 -10.45 9.67 -0.13
N TRP A 232 -9.45 9.97 0.69
CA TRP A 232 -8.18 9.23 0.72
C TRP A 232 -8.32 8.00 1.61
N TYR A 233 -7.76 6.88 1.17
CA TYR A 233 -7.75 5.62 1.89
C TYR A 233 -6.33 5.06 1.90
N LEU A 234 -5.91 4.54 3.06
CA LEU A 234 -4.80 3.60 3.10
C LEU A 234 -5.39 2.24 2.73
N MET A 235 -5.07 1.78 1.54
CA MET A 235 -5.43 0.45 1.05
C MET A 235 -4.34 -0.54 1.43
N GLY A 236 -4.72 -1.79 1.70
CA GLY A 236 -3.81 -2.86 2.07
C GLY A 236 -4.22 -4.20 1.48
N ARG A 237 -3.26 -4.89 0.87
CA ARG A 237 -3.43 -6.20 0.27
C ARG A 237 -2.34 -7.15 0.74
N ARG A 238 -2.76 -8.34 1.14
CA ARG A 238 -1.85 -9.43 1.48
C ARG A 238 -1.37 -10.13 0.20
N LEU A 239 -0.07 -10.29 0.09
CA LEU A 239 0.62 -10.83 -1.07
C LEU A 239 1.60 -11.91 -0.60
N LYS A 240 1.68 -13.01 -1.33
CA LYS A 240 2.69 -14.04 -1.11
C LYS A 240 3.87 -13.77 -2.03
N TYR A 241 5.06 -14.12 -1.58
CA TYR A 241 6.26 -14.12 -2.40
C TYR A 241 6.64 -15.56 -2.71
N ALA A 242 7.00 -15.85 -3.95
CA ALA A 242 7.51 -17.15 -4.35
C ALA A 242 8.38 -16.99 -5.59
N ALA A 243 9.60 -17.53 -5.55
CA ALA A 243 10.52 -17.58 -6.69
C ALA A 243 10.69 -16.22 -7.41
N GLY A 244 10.86 -15.13 -6.65
CA GLY A 244 11.12 -13.81 -7.23
C GLY A 244 9.89 -13.12 -7.82
N ALA A 245 8.69 -13.63 -7.57
CA ALA A 245 7.42 -13.03 -7.98
C ALA A 245 6.45 -12.87 -6.81
N LEU A 246 5.54 -11.90 -6.91
CA LEU A 246 4.39 -11.80 -6.02
C LEU A 246 3.22 -12.61 -6.57
N THR A 247 2.45 -13.22 -5.68
CA THR A 247 1.16 -13.83 -6.00
C THR A 247 0.09 -13.34 -5.05
N PHE A 248 -1.15 -13.33 -5.52
CA PHE A 248 -2.28 -12.87 -4.73
C PHE A 248 -2.81 -13.99 -3.83
N ASP A 249 -3.03 -13.68 -2.56
CA ASP A 249 -3.84 -14.52 -1.69
C ASP A 249 -5.31 -14.12 -1.78
N LYS A 250 -6.06 -14.82 -2.65
CA LYS A 250 -7.50 -14.58 -2.85
C LYS A 250 -8.36 -14.87 -1.61
N SER A 251 -7.82 -15.57 -0.60
CA SER A 251 -8.55 -15.83 0.64
C SER A 251 -8.63 -14.59 1.56
N HIS A 252 -7.78 -13.60 1.31
CA HIS A 252 -7.73 -12.36 2.08
C HIS A 252 -8.34 -11.19 1.29
N PRO A 253 -9.23 -10.39 1.91
CA PRO A 253 -9.85 -9.26 1.24
C PRO A 253 -8.88 -8.10 1.02
N LEU A 254 -9.25 -7.19 0.13
CA LEU A 254 -8.67 -5.85 0.09
C LEU A 254 -9.18 -5.05 1.28
N LEU A 255 -8.27 -4.46 2.05
CA LEU A 255 -8.59 -3.65 3.22
C LEU A 255 -8.42 -2.18 2.88
N GLY A 256 -9.31 -1.32 3.37
CA GLY A 256 -9.23 0.12 3.20
C GLY A 256 -9.55 0.85 4.49
N ARG A 257 -8.69 1.78 4.90
CA ARG A 257 -8.96 2.65 6.05
C ARG A 257 -8.95 4.10 5.62
N ARG A 258 -10.10 4.75 5.79
CA ARG A 258 -10.33 6.12 5.32
C ARG A 258 -9.60 7.16 6.17
N LEU A 259 -8.97 8.12 5.50
CA LEU A 259 -8.35 9.30 6.10
C LEU A 259 -9.41 10.38 6.39
N PHE A 260 -10.02 10.33 7.59
CA PHE A 260 -10.77 11.45 8.17
C PHE A 260 -10.36 11.67 9.63
N TYR A 261 -10.89 12.73 10.27
CA TYR A 261 -10.48 13.39 11.53
C TYR A 261 -9.97 12.54 12.72
N SER A 262 -10.04 11.21 12.67
CA SER A 262 -9.57 10.26 13.69
C SER A 262 -8.68 9.14 13.14
N PHE A 263 -8.24 9.19 11.89
CA PHE A 263 -7.17 8.35 11.35
C PHE A 263 -5.83 8.99 11.71
N GLN A 264 -5.13 8.34 12.63
CA GLN A 264 -3.74 8.64 12.96
C GLN A 264 -2.97 7.35 12.71
N PRO A 265 -2.04 7.32 11.74
CA PRO A 265 -1.21 6.15 11.57
C PRO A 265 -0.44 5.87 12.86
N GLY A 266 -0.25 4.60 13.18
CA GLY A 266 0.62 4.21 14.28
C GLY A 266 2.08 4.27 13.86
N TYR A 267 2.96 4.52 14.83
CA TYR A 267 4.41 4.55 14.62
C TYR A 267 5.13 3.83 15.74
N VAL A 268 6.31 3.33 15.41
CA VAL A 268 7.26 2.77 16.36
C VAL A 268 8.66 3.27 16.05
N ASP A 269 9.44 3.51 17.11
CA ASP A 269 10.85 3.81 16.99
C ASP A 269 11.63 2.49 16.92
N VAL A 270 12.16 2.18 15.74
CA VAL A 270 12.99 1.00 15.49
C VAL A 270 14.44 1.44 15.55
N GLY A 271 14.95 1.46 16.78
CA GLY A 271 16.33 1.78 17.06
C GLY A 271 16.74 3.09 16.43
N GLY A 272 16.00 4.18 16.68
CA GLY A 272 16.07 5.57 16.22
C GLY A 272 15.66 5.85 14.77
N PHE A 273 14.97 4.90 14.14
CA PHE A 273 14.27 5.12 12.89
C PHE A 273 12.75 5.03 13.15
N ILE A 274 12.03 6.13 12.94
CA ILE A 274 10.56 6.13 13.08
C ILE A 274 9.94 5.53 11.82
N VAL A 275 9.28 4.39 11.98
CA VAL A 275 8.50 3.70 10.94
C VAL A 275 7.02 3.64 11.31
N SER A 276 6.17 3.35 10.33
CA SER A 276 4.72 3.21 10.54
C SER A 276 4.34 1.82 11.10
N THR A 277 3.05 1.59 11.35
CA THR A 277 2.52 0.29 11.77
C THR A 277 1.34 -0.16 10.89
N PRO A 278 1.56 -0.42 9.58
CA PRO A 278 0.47 -0.58 8.61
C PRO A 278 -0.49 -1.73 8.95
N ALA A 279 0.01 -2.86 9.45
CA ALA A 279 -0.84 -3.96 9.89
C ALA A 279 -1.77 -3.57 11.05
N ARG A 280 -1.24 -2.83 12.04
CA ARG A 280 -2.03 -2.33 13.16
C ARG A 280 -3.06 -1.32 12.66
N ASP A 281 -2.65 -0.44 11.75
CA ASP A 281 -3.53 0.56 11.17
C ASP A 281 -4.69 -0.07 10.40
N LEU A 282 -4.41 -1.11 9.61
CA LEU A 282 -5.42 -1.84 8.84
C LEU A 282 -6.18 -2.88 9.69
N SER A 283 -5.72 -3.22 10.88
CA SER A 283 -6.47 -4.03 11.86
C SER A 283 -7.42 -3.20 12.73
N ASP A 284 -7.52 -1.88 12.51
CA ASP A 284 -8.47 -1.03 13.24
C ASP A 284 -9.91 -1.48 12.97
N PRO A 285 -10.81 -1.45 13.97
CA PRO A 285 -12.23 -1.81 13.76
C PRO A 285 -12.98 -0.96 12.72
N ARG A 286 -12.42 0.20 12.33
CA ARG A 286 -12.96 1.08 11.28
C ARG A 286 -12.42 0.75 9.89
N THR A 287 -11.57 -0.26 9.74
CA THR A 287 -11.14 -0.73 8.42
C THR A 287 -12.32 -1.37 7.68
N GLU A 288 -12.48 -0.98 6.43
CA GLU A 288 -13.48 -1.47 5.51
C GLU A 288 -12.89 -2.59 4.64
N VAL A 289 -13.76 -3.53 4.24
CA VAL A 289 -13.43 -4.57 3.28
C VAL A 289 -13.95 -4.16 1.91
N HIS A 290 -13.06 -4.14 0.92
CA HIS A 290 -13.41 -3.82 -0.46
C HIS A 290 -13.34 -5.05 -1.36
N GLN A 291 -14.29 -5.14 -2.28
CA GLN A 291 -14.39 -6.26 -3.24
C GLN A 291 -13.62 -5.99 -4.54
N ARG A 292 -13.32 -4.72 -4.83
CA ARG A 292 -12.67 -4.27 -6.07
C ARG A 292 -11.63 -3.21 -5.76
N GLU A 293 -10.60 -3.16 -6.58
CA GLU A 293 -9.60 -2.08 -6.55
C GLU A 293 -10.27 -0.75 -6.92
N PHE A 294 -9.88 0.36 -6.28
CA PHE A 294 -10.51 1.66 -6.55
C PHE A 294 -10.25 2.14 -7.98
N MET A 295 -9.03 1.94 -8.49
CA MET A 295 -8.66 2.34 -9.84
C MET A 295 -9.52 1.64 -10.90
N THR A 296 -9.90 0.38 -10.67
CA THR A 296 -10.68 -0.41 -11.64
C THR A 296 -12.18 -0.11 -11.59
N GLN A 297 -12.62 0.71 -10.64
CA GLN A 297 -14.01 1.17 -10.53
C GLN A 297 -14.26 2.49 -11.27
N TRP A 298 -13.19 3.18 -11.70
CA TRP A 298 -13.30 4.40 -12.46
C TRP A 298 -13.84 4.15 -13.87
N ARG A 299 -14.31 5.21 -14.54
CA ARG A 299 -14.87 5.08 -15.88
C ARG A 299 -13.79 4.60 -16.85
N GLU A 300 -13.98 3.40 -17.38
CA GLU A 300 -13.14 2.89 -18.47
C GLU A 300 -13.28 3.79 -19.70
N LEU A 301 -12.14 4.16 -20.27
CA LEU A 301 -12.05 5.00 -21.47
C LEU A 301 -11.74 4.17 -22.71
N GLU A 302 -10.78 3.25 -22.61
CA GLU A 302 -10.35 2.40 -23.70
C GLU A 302 -9.67 1.14 -23.15
N THR A 303 -9.93 0.00 -23.78
CA THR A 303 -9.17 -1.23 -23.58
C THR A 303 -8.53 -1.66 -24.90
N LEU A 304 -7.22 -1.83 -24.88
CA LEU A 304 -6.43 -2.31 -25.99
C LEU A 304 -5.86 -3.69 -25.66
N SER A 305 -5.77 -4.57 -26.65
CA SER A 305 -5.18 -5.90 -26.49
C SER A 305 -3.94 -6.05 -27.36
N GLY A 306 -2.97 -6.79 -26.86
CA GLY A 306 -1.69 -6.97 -27.51
C GLY A 306 -0.88 -8.10 -26.92
N THR A 307 0.41 -8.11 -27.27
CA THR A 307 1.39 -9.05 -26.72
C THR A 307 2.61 -8.31 -26.21
N VAL A 308 3.22 -8.81 -25.15
CA VAL A 308 4.53 -8.33 -24.70
C VAL A 308 5.58 -8.83 -25.69
N VAL A 309 6.21 -7.93 -26.44
CA VAL A 309 7.19 -8.27 -27.48
C VAL A 309 8.58 -8.52 -26.88
N GLY A 310 8.88 -7.86 -25.78
CA GLY A 310 10.12 -8.07 -25.06
C GLY A 310 10.22 -7.20 -23.83
N VAL A 311 10.88 -7.72 -22.81
CA VAL A 311 11.28 -6.95 -21.63
C VAL A 311 12.80 -6.85 -21.67
N THR A 312 13.33 -5.64 -21.74
CA THR A 312 14.77 -5.39 -21.76
C THR A 312 15.16 -4.56 -20.56
N PRO A 313 16.36 -4.75 -19.98
CA PRO A 313 16.86 -3.81 -19.00
C PRO A 313 16.82 -2.37 -19.52
N ALA A 314 16.45 -1.40 -18.68
CA ALA A 314 16.49 0.00 -19.09
C ALA A 314 17.96 0.45 -19.18
N GLN A 315 18.23 1.44 -20.03
CA GLN A 315 19.58 2.01 -20.12
C GLN A 315 19.93 2.76 -18.82
N SER A 316 21.23 2.84 -18.51
CA SER A 316 21.80 3.24 -17.21
C SER A 316 21.43 4.63 -16.68
N SER A 317 20.68 5.43 -17.43
CA SER A 317 20.23 6.77 -17.05
C SER A 317 18.77 6.83 -16.62
N SER A 318 18.05 5.71 -16.59
CA SER A 318 16.66 5.64 -16.11
C SER A 318 16.58 5.01 -14.70
N PRO A 319 15.71 5.52 -13.81
CA PRO A 319 15.40 4.86 -12.53
C PRO A 319 14.70 3.49 -12.71
N SER A 320 14.24 3.21 -13.93
CA SER A 320 13.67 1.92 -14.31
C SER A 320 14.74 0.86 -14.48
N LEU A 321 14.53 -0.34 -13.95
CA LEU A 321 15.40 -1.48 -14.24
C LEU A 321 15.11 -2.11 -15.59
N TYR A 322 13.85 -2.02 -16.07
CA TYR A 322 13.36 -2.71 -17.25
C TYR A 322 12.40 -1.82 -18.05
N ASN A 323 12.40 -2.00 -19.37
CA ASN A 323 11.43 -1.51 -20.34
C ASN A 323 10.70 -2.72 -20.92
N ALA A 324 9.36 -2.77 -20.89
CA ALA A 324 8.60 -3.81 -21.58
C ALA A 324 7.90 -3.24 -22.80
N VAL A 325 8.24 -3.71 -24.00
CA VAL A 325 7.62 -3.29 -25.26
C VAL A 325 6.37 -4.11 -25.53
N PHE A 326 5.27 -3.47 -25.89
CA PHE A 326 4.01 -4.12 -26.22
C PHE A 326 3.69 -3.92 -27.72
N ASP A 327 3.14 -4.93 -28.37
CA ASP A 327 2.56 -4.81 -29.70
C ASP A 327 1.06 -4.88 -29.56
N ILE A 328 0.42 -3.74 -29.76
CA ILE A 328 -1.00 -3.51 -29.49
C ILE A 328 -1.70 -3.19 -30.80
N ASN A 329 -2.76 -3.93 -31.14
CA ASN A 329 -3.53 -3.74 -32.39
C ASN A 329 -2.67 -3.66 -33.67
N SER A 330 -1.60 -4.45 -33.76
CA SER A 330 -0.65 -4.46 -34.89
C SER A 330 0.10 -3.14 -35.10
N LYS A 331 0.15 -2.29 -34.07
CA LYS A 331 1.07 -1.16 -33.94
C LYS A 331 2.04 -1.48 -32.82
N ARG A 332 3.34 -1.42 -33.13
CA ARG A 332 4.37 -1.48 -32.09
C ARG A 332 4.40 -0.14 -31.37
N ASP A 333 3.67 -0.06 -30.27
CA ASP A 333 3.79 1.03 -29.32
C ASP A 333 4.71 0.56 -28.18
N SER A 334 5.93 1.10 -28.14
CA SER A 334 6.81 0.86 -26.99
C SER A 334 6.20 1.52 -25.77
N VAL A 335 5.47 0.76 -24.95
CA VAL A 335 5.16 1.22 -23.60
C VAL A 335 6.46 1.17 -22.81
N VAL A 336 6.79 2.24 -22.11
CA VAL A 336 7.79 2.15 -21.06
C VAL A 336 7.03 1.74 -19.82
N LEU A 337 7.27 0.54 -19.29
CA LEU A 337 6.89 0.23 -17.90
C LEU A 337 7.84 1.02 -17.01
N ALA A 338 7.62 2.33 -16.94
CA ALA A 338 8.45 3.23 -16.18
C ALA A 338 8.20 2.94 -14.70
N PHE A 339 9.28 2.64 -13.98
CA PHE A 339 9.31 2.77 -12.53
C PHE A 339 9.31 4.25 -12.20
N ASN A 340 8.36 4.67 -11.37
CA ASN A 340 8.34 5.98 -10.71
C ASN A 340 8.48 7.20 -11.65
N ASP A 341 7.56 7.34 -12.61
CA ASP A 341 7.18 8.71 -13.00
C ASP A 341 6.18 9.20 -11.97
N GLU A 342 6.58 10.22 -11.20
CA GLU A 342 5.76 10.97 -10.25
C GLU A 342 4.33 11.18 -10.77
N PRO A 343 3.35 11.39 -9.88
CA PRO A 343 2.24 12.27 -10.24
C PRO A 343 2.84 13.66 -10.49
N ASP A 344 3.18 13.96 -11.74
CA ASP A 344 3.69 15.27 -12.13
C ASP A 344 2.62 16.32 -11.80
N TRP A 345 2.79 16.99 -10.66
CA TRP A 345 1.90 18.03 -10.17
C TRP A 345 2.30 19.42 -10.69
N GLY A 346 3.19 19.53 -11.69
CA GLY A 346 3.48 20.86 -12.27
C GLY A 346 4.67 21.03 -13.24
N GLY A 347 5.23 20.00 -13.86
CA GLY A 347 6.38 20.11 -14.78
C GLY A 347 6.05 19.99 -16.28
N PRO A 348 6.80 20.65 -17.19
CA PRO A 348 6.53 20.59 -18.62
C PRO A 348 7.18 19.36 -19.29
N TYR A 349 6.34 18.39 -19.66
CA TYR A 349 6.42 17.52 -20.85
C TYR A 349 7.81 16.96 -21.24
N VAL A 350 8.15 15.76 -20.76
CA VAL A 350 8.86 14.79 -21.60
C VAL A 350 7.81 14.09 -22.46
N GLY A 351 7.79 14.47 -23.74
CA GLY A 351 6.71 14.19 -24.67
C GLY A 351 6.56 12.74 -25.12
N ALA A 352 5.32 12.43 -25.50
CA ALA A 352 4.87 11.36 -26.41
C ALA A 352 4.37 10.00 -25.84
N TYR A 353 4.00 9.91 -24.57
CA TYR A 353 3.07 8.86 -24.10
C TYR A 353 1.86 9.49 -23.42
N ARG A 354 0.76 9.63 -24.16
CA ARG A 354 -0.43 10.35 -23.68
C ARG A 354 -1.17 9.70 -22.51
N ASN A 355 -0.79 8.51 -22.04
CA ASN A 355 -1.45 7.78 -20.95
C ASN A 355 -0.40 7.15 -20.02
N GLY A 356 -0.24 7.67 -18.81
CA GLY A 356 0.70 7.15 -17.82
C GLY A 356 0.26 5.77 -17.32
N TYR A 357 1.00 4.74 -17.68
CA TYR A 357 0.83 3.39 -17.17
C TYR A 357 1.19 3.38 -15.68
N ARG A 358 0.20 3.14 -14.82
CA ARG A 358 0.37 3.28 -13.36
C ARG A 358 0.58 1.93 -12.66
N ARG A 359 0.00 0.85 -13.16
CA ARG A 359 -0.04 -0.44 -12.46
C ARG A 359 0.07 -1.62 -13.41
N ILE A 360 0.62 -2.71 -12.88
CA ILE A 360 0.49 -4.05 -13.45
C ILE A 360 -0.62 -4.74 -12.67
N GLY A 361 -1.53 -5.39 -13.38
CA GLY A 361 -2.56 -6.24 -12.81
C GLY A 361 -2.48 -7.64 -13.37
N ASP A 362 -3.04 -8.58 -12.64
CA ASP A 362 -3.23 -9.95 -13.12
C ASP A 362 -4.64 -10.07 -13.71
N TYR A 363 -4.71 -10.45 -14.98
CA TYR A 363 -5.97 -10.46 -15.72
C TYR A 363 -6.95 -11.53 -15.21
N GLU A 364 -6.48 -12.67 -14.71
CA GLU A 364 -7.38 -13.74 -14.24
C GLU A 364 -8.04 -13.40 -12.90
N THR A 365 -7.27 -12.78 -12.01
CA THR A 365 -7.70 -12.41 -10.67
C THR A 365 -8.40 -11.05 -10.64
N GLN A 366 -8.15 -10.19 -11.64
CA GLN A 366 -8.56 -8.78 -11.68
C GLN A 366 -8.01 -7.97 -10.48
N LEU A 367 -6.84 -8.38 -9.97
CA LEU A 367 -6.17 -7.73 -8.85
C LEU A 367 -4.94 -6.94 -9.33
N LEU A 368 -4.65 -5.84 -8.65
CA LEU A 368 -3.50 -4.99 -8.96
C LEU A 368 -2.32 -5.34 -8.05
N TYR A 369 -1.13 -5.44 -8.66
CA TYR A 369 0.09 -5.48 -7.89
C TYR A 369 0.39 -4.09 -7.31
N PRO A 370 1.18 -3.99 -6.22
CA PRO A 370 1.57 -2.70 -5.68
C PRO A 370 2.26 -1.79 -6.72
N PRO A 371 2.28 -0.47 -6.49
CA PRO A 371 3.12 0.45 -7.26
C PRO A 371 4.54 -0.06 -7.46
N GLY A 372 5.14 0.24 -8.61
CA GLY A 372 6.53 -0.12 -8.88
C GLY A 372 6.80 -1.63 -8.92
N TYR A 373 5.77 -2.49 -8.90
CA TYR A 373 5.97 -3.94 -8.92
C TYR A 373 6.74 -4.38 -10.17
N MET A 374 7.81 -5.13 -9.94
CA MET A 374 8.52 -5.87 -10.96
C MET A 374 9.08 -7.15 -10.35
N PRO A 375 8.82 -8.33 -10.94
CA PRO A 375 9.45 -9.56 -10.49
C PRO A 375 10.95 -9.53 -10.78
N ALA A 376 11.70 -10.42 -10.13
CA ALA A 376 13.13 -10.59 -10.36
C ALA A 376 13.45 -10.96 -11.82
N GLU A 377 12.58 -11.74 -12.46
CA GLU A 377 12.73 -12.22 -13.85
C GLU A 377 11.57 -11.77 -14.76
N PRO A 378 11.45 -10.47 -15.09
CA PRO A 378 10.31 -9.97 -15.85
C PRO A 378 10.35 -10.36 -17.34
N THR A 379 11.48 -10.90 -17.81
CA THR A 379 11.61 -11.47 -19.16
C THR A 379 10.65 -12.63 -19.42
N ALA A 380 10.19 -13.31 -18.36
CA ALA A 380 9.16 -14.35 -18.42
C ALA A 380 7.83 -13.83 -19.00
N TRP A 381 7.56 -12.53 -18.92
CA TRP A 381 6.36 -11.94 -19.53
C TRP A 381 6.44 -11.87 -21.05
N THR A 382 7.60 -12.04 -21.66
CA THR A 382 7.75 -11.99 -23.12
C THR A 382 6.83 -13.02 -23.81
N LYS A 383 6.06 -12.56 -24.80
CA LYS A 383 4.98 -13.27 -25.52
C LYS A 383 3.69 -13.49 -24.72
N SER A 384 3.58 -12.98 -23.50
CA SER A 384 2.31 -12.99 -22.76
C SER A 384 1.28 -12.12 -23.47
N THR A 385 0.01 -12.50 -23.33
CA THR A 385 -1.09 -11.62 -23.74
C THR A 385 -1.14 -10.46 -22.77
N ALA A 386 -1.29 -9.24 -23.29
CA ALA A 386 -1.43 -8.06 -22.46
C ALA A 386 -2.70 -7.32 -22.84
N ARG A 387 -3.42 -6.80 -21.83
CA ARG A 387 -4.49 -5.83 -22.03
C ARG A 387 -4.17 -4.54 -21.32
N VAL A 388 -4.19 -3.44 -22.06
CA VAL A 388 -4.04 -2.10 -21.49
C VAL A 388 -5.42 -1.50 -21.35
N THR A 389 -5.87 -1.31 -20.12
CA THR A 389 -7.14 -0.61 -19.84
C THR A 389 -6.84 0.77 -19.29
N SER A 390 -7.39 1.80 -19.92
CA SER A 390 -7.26 3.19 -19.50
C SER A 390 -8.54 3.65 -18.81
N TYR A 391 -8.38 4.34 -17.68
CA TYR A 391 -9.45 4.81 -16.81
C TYR A 391 -9.42 6.34 -16.69
N GLU A 392 -10.59 6.95 -16.57
CA GLU A 392 -10.73 8.36 -16.24
C GLU A 392 -10.42 8.56 -14.75
N ALA A 393 -9.30 9.21 -14.48
CA ALA A 393 -8.86 9.55 -13.14
C ALA A 393 -9.36 10.94 -12.71
N PHE A 394 -9.06 11.32 -11.47
CA PHE A 394 -9.41 12.63 -10.93
C PHE A 394 -8.80 13.78 -11.75
N TRP A 395 -9.49 14.93 -11.78
CA TRP A 395 -9.04 16.15 -12.44
C TRP A 395 -8.70 15.98 -13.94
N TRP A 396 -9.52 15.17 -14.64
CA TRP A 396 -9.40 14.92 -16.07
C TRP A 396 -8.09 14.23 -16.48
N GLN A 397 -7.44 13.55 -15.53
CA GLN A 397 -6.27 12.72 -15.78
C GLN A 397 -6.71 11.36 -16.38
N GLN A 398 -5.79 10.68 -17.06
CA GLN A 398 -6.00 9.33 -17.60
C GLN A 398 -4.92 8.40 -17.07
N TRP A 399 -5.32 7.29 -16.45
CA TRP A 399 -4.41 6.30 -15.88
C TRP A 399 -4.62 4.97 -16.58
N SER A 400 -3.54 4.23 -16.84
CA SER A 400 -3.63 2.92 -17.49
C SER A 400 -3.11 1.80 -16.61
N VAL A 401 -3.80 0.66 -16.64
CA VAL A 401 -3.37 -0.61 -16.06
C VAL A 401 -2.96 -1.54 -17.17
N VAL A 402 -1.79 -2.17 -17.03
CA VAL A 402 -1.36 -3.29 -17.87
C VAL A 402 -1.77 -4.58 -17.17
N TRP A 403 -2.78 -5.25 -17.72
CA TRP A 403 -3.20 -6.58 -17.31
C TRP A 403 -2.39 -7.64 -18.07
N LEU A 404 -1.68 -8.47 -17.33
CA LEU A 404 -0.92 -9.61 -17.85
C LEU A 404 -1.64 -10.94 -17.62
#